data_AF-A0A8T3RL18-F1
#
_entry.id   AF-A0A8T3RL18-F1
#
_cell.length_a   1.000
_cell.length_b   1.000
_cell.length_c   1.000
_cell.angle_alpha   90.00
_cell.angle_beta   90.00
_cell.angle_gamma   90.00
#
_symmetry.space_group_name_H-M   'P 1'
#
loop_
_entity.id
_entity.type
_entity.pdbx_description
1 polymer ?
#
loop_
_entity_poly.entity_id
_entity_poly.type
_entity_poly.pdbx_seq_one_letter_code
_entity_poly.pdbx_strand_id
1 'polypeptide(L)'
;YYGFPVFGERGIKAAQDAGGRAVTAEARSFEPDHAMEQRLTDFLESCLPSAVGPVICTKTCLYTLPPDRDFIVGAVPGQDNIFMAAGAGHAFKFASWIGRTLAGLASGQAPTDEIAPFAADRPVLKMRDPPRQYRI
;
A
#
# COMPACT_ATOMS: atom_id res chain seq x y z
N TYR A 1 -5.79 6.58 -9.45
CA TYR A 1 -6.87 5.58 -9.46
C TYR A 1 -6.34 4.26 -10.00
N TYR A 2 -6.94 3.13 -9.62
CA TYR A 2 -6.65 1.81 -10.17
C TYR A 2 -7.92 0.96 -10.18
N GLY A 3 -7.92 -0.13 -10.95
CA GLY A 3 -9.06 -1.04 -11.01
C GLY A 3 -8.74 -2.39 -11.62
N PHE A 4 -9.72 -3.28 -11.58
CA PHE A 4 -9.69 -4.62 -12.13
C PHE A 4 -10.93 -4.85 -12.98
N PRO A 5 -10.82 -5.60 -14.08
CA PRO A 5 -11.95 -5.93 -14.93
C PRO A 5 -12.91 -6.88 -14.20
N VAL A 6 -14.06 -7.12 -14.83
CA VAL A 6 -15.03 -8.12 -14.41
C VAL A 6 -14.35 -9.50 -14.40
N PHE A 7 -14.24 -10.10 -13.20
CA PHE A 7 -13.70 -11.45 -13.02
C PHE A 7 -14.28 -12.08 -11.75
N GLY A 8 -15.13 -13.09 -11.91
CA GLY A 8 -15.83 -13.76 -10.79
C GLY A 8 -16.97 -12.96 -10.15
N GLU A 9 -16.99 -11.64 -10.32
CA GLU A 9 -18.03 -10.73 -9.83
C GLU A 9 -18.82 -10.09 -11.00
N ARG A 10 -19.96 -9.46 -10.70
CA ARG A 10 -20.83 -8.82 -11.72
C ARG A 10 -20.43 -7.39 -12.11
N GLY A 11 -19.27 -6.91 -11.70
CA GLY A 11 -18.83 -5.53 -11.96
C GLY A 11 -17.32 -5.36 -11.89
N ILE A 12 -16.85 -4.19 -12.33
CA ILE A 12 -15.45 -3.80 -12.16
C ILE A 12 -15.17 -3.51 -10.68
N LYS A 13 -13.92 -3.66 -10.28
CA LYS A 13 -13.41 -3.09 -9.02
C LYS A 13 -12.62 -1.85 -9.36
N ALA A 14 -12.87 -0.73 -8.69
CA ALA A 14 -12.07 0.48 -8.82
C ALA A 14 -11.80 1.12 -7.46
N ALA A 15 -10.74 1.93 -7.39
CA ALA A 15 -10.37 2.65 -6.17
C ALA A 15 -9.49 3.87 -6.48
N GLN A 16 -9.51 4.84 -5.56
CA GLN A 16 -8.53 5.92 -5.54
C GLN A 16 -7.25 5.43 -4.83
N ASP A 17 -6.10 5.71 -5.43
CA ASP A 17 -4.79 5.43 -4.82
C ASP A 17 -4.42 6.57 -3.86
N ALA A 18 -3.99 6.24 -2.64
CA ALA A 18 -3.61 7.19 -1.58
C ALA A 18 -4.64 8.29 -1.22
N GLY A 19 -5.93 8.12 -1.55
CA GLY A 19 -6.96 9.16 -1.39
C GLY A 19 -7.75 9.15 -0.07
N GLY A 20 -7.35 8.33 0.89
CA GLY A 20 -8.02 8.20 2.19
C GLY A 20 -7.41 9.09 3.26
N ARG A 21 -8.19 9.40 4.30
CA ARG A 21 -7.69 10.11 5.49
C ARG A 21 -6.64 9.30 6.26
N ALA A 22 -5.72 10.00 6.90
CA ALA A 22 -4.82 9.39 7.88
C ALA A 22 -5.62 8.85 9.06
N VAL A 23 -5.39 7.58 9.40
CA VAL A 23 -6.03 6.86 10.51
C VAL A 23 -5.05 5.85 11.10
N THR A 24 -5.35 5.33 12.29
CA THR A 24 -4.67 4.15 12.84
C THR A 24 -5.46 2.88 12.52
N ALA A 25 -4.85 1.72 12.77
CA ALA A 25 -5.53 0.43 12.60
C ALA A 25 -6.74 0.28 13.54
N GLU A 26 -6.67 0.90 14.71
CA GLU A 26 -7.68 0.85 15.77
C GLU A 26 -8.79 1.88 15.54
N ALA A 27 -8.44 3.07 15.04
CA ALA A 27 -9.37 4.19 14.88
C ALA A 27 -10.05 4.27 13.49
N ARG A 28 -9.72 3.34 12.57
CA ARG A 28 -10.34 3.32 11.23
C ARG A 28 -11.85 3.07 11.31
N SER A 29 -12.57 3.59 10.31
CA SER A 29 -13.95 3.17 10.04
C SER A 29 -13.97 1.97 9.10
N PHE A 30 -15.01 1.14 9.21
CA PHE A 30 -15.38 0.17 8.19
C PHE A 30 -16.55 0.64 7.32
N GLU A 31 -17.24 1.71 7.74
CA GLU A 31 -18.29 2.35 6.95
C GLU A 31 -17.74 2.98 5.66
N PRO A 32 -18.50 2.93 4.56
CA PRO A 32 -18.19 3.66 3.33
C PRO A 32 -17.96 5.16 3.56
N ASP A 33 -16.96 5.72 2.89
CA ASP A 33 -16.77 7.17 2.78
C ASP A 33 -17.47 7.64 1.49
N HIS A 34 -18.66 8.20 1.63
CA HIS A 34 -19.46 8.63 0.48
C HIS A 34 -18.78 9.72 -0.36
N ALA A 35 -17.92 10.56 0.23
CA ALA A 35 -17.19 11.56 -0.53
C ALA A 35 -16.08 10.92 -1.39
N MET A 36 -15.42 9.87 -0.88
CA MET A 36 -14.49 9.06 -1.68
C MET A 36 -15.21 8.30 -2.79
N GLU A 37 -16.37 7.72 -2.49
CA GLU A 37 -17.19 7.02 -3.47
C GLU A 37 -17.62 7.94 -4.61
N GLN A 38 -18.11 9.14 -4.29
CA GLN A 38 -18.49 10.12 -5.32
C GLN A 38 -17.31 10.51 -6.22
N ARG A 39 -16.12 10.79 -5.65
CA ARG A 39 -14.92 11.09 -6.45
C ARG A 39 -14.54 9.95 -7.39
N LEU A 40 -14.68 8.72 -6.93
CA LEU A 40 -14.43 7.54 -7.76
C LEU A 40 -15.46 7.41 -8.88
N THR A 41 -16.74 7.62 -8.58
CA THR A 41 -17.83 7.62 -9.57
C THR A 41 -17.60 8.69 -10.62
N ASP A 42 -17.31 9.94 -10.24
CA ASP A 42 -17.02 11.04 -11.17
C ASP A 42 -15.83 10.69 -12.10
N PHE A 43 -14.78 10.09 -11.54
CA PHE A 43 -13.64 9.62 -12.32
C PHE A 43 -14.05 8.53 -13.31
N LEU A 44 -14.84 7.54 -12.88
CA LEU A 44 -15.31 6.45 -13.75
C LEU A 44 -16.25 6.95 -14.84
N GLU A 45 -17.17 7.88 -14.54
CA GLU A 45 -18.04 8.50 -15.54
C GLU A 45 -17.23 9.21 -16.63
N SER A 46 -16.11 9.84 -16.27
CA SER A 46 -15.24 10.56 -17.21
C SER A 46 -14.44 9.64 -18.14
N CYS A 47 -14.13 8.40 -17.73
CA CYS A 47 -13.20 7.53 -18.45
C CYS A 47 -13.79 6.19 -18.92
N LEU A 48 -14.79 5.66 -18.21
CA LEU A 48 -15.45 4.38 -18.43
C LEU A 48 -16.97 4.49 -18.11
N PRO A 49 -17.73 5.39 -18.75
CA PRO A 49 -19.12 5.65 -18.41
C PRO A 49 -20.02 4.42 -18.49
N SER A 50 -19.75 3.48 -19.41
CA SER A 50 -20.50 2.23 -19.53
C SER A 50 -20.26 1.24 -18.40
N ALA A 51 -19.21 1.44 -17.59
CA ALA A 51 -18.92 0.62 -16.42
C ALA A 51 -19.57 1.16 -15.13
N VAL A 52 -20.18 2.35 -15.18
CA VAL A 52 -20.85 2.97 -14.04
C VAL A 52 -22.25 2.39 -13.89
N GLY A 53 -22.56 1.93 -12.68
CA GLY A 53 -23.84 1.33 -12.32
C GLY A 53 -23.98 1.24 -10.81
N PRO A 54 -25.00 0.51 -10.30
CA PRO A 54 -25.20 0.36 -8.87
C PRO A 54 -23.96 -0.22 -8.17
N VAL A 55 -23.61 0.34 -7.00
CA VAL A 55 -22.52 -0.17 -6.17
C VAL A 55 -22.88 -1.57 -5.67
N ILE A 56 -22.09 -2.57 -6.07
CA ILE A 56 -22.29 -3.97 -5.65
C ILE A 56 -21.73 -4.21 -4.25
N CYS A 57 -20.56 -3.65 -3.95
CA CYS A 57 -19.86 -3.84 -2.69
C CYS A 57 -18.84 -2.71 -2.48
N THR A 58 -18.77 -2.19 -1.26
CA THR A 58 -17.72 -1.29 -0.82
C THR A 58 -16.86 -1.97 0.24
N LYS A 59 -15.54 -1.89 0.09
CA LYS A 59 -14.57 -2.40 1.08
C LYS A 59 -13.57 -1.31 1.42
N THR A 60 -13.30 -1.16 2.71
CA THR A 60 -12.28 -0.22 3.21
C THR A 60 -10.96 -0.98 3.43
N CYS A 61 -9.82 -0.34 3.12
CA CYS A 61 -8.48 -0.90 3.29
C CYS A 61 -7.55 0.15 3.90
N LEU A 62 -6.39 -0.29 4.40
CA LEU A 62 -5.35 0.60 4.92
C LEU A 62 -4.07 0.49 4.10
N TYR A 63 -3.43 1.64 3.91
CA TYR A 63 -2.04 1.71 3.50
C TYR A 63 -1.18 2.21 4.67
N THR A 64 0.00 1.64 4.82
CA THR A 64 1.07 2.16 5.66
C THR A 64 2.14 2.72 4.72
N LEU A 65 2.27 4.04 4.66
CA LEU A 65 3.06 4.74 3.63
C LEU A 65 4.27 5.44 4.26
N PRO A 66 5.50 4.93 4.05
CA PRO A 66 6.71 5.70 4.25
C PRO A 66 6.70 6.98 3.37
N PRO A 67 7.37 8.07 3.77
CA PRO A 67 7.34 9.36 3.05
C PRO A 67 7.78 9.27 1.58
N ASP A 68 8.77 8.43 1.30
CA ASP A 68 9.29 8.13 -0.05
C ASP A 68 8.46 7.10 -0.82
N ARG A 69 7.43 6.52 -0.17
CA ARG A 69 6.56 5.47 -0.74
C ARG A 69 7.31 4.19 -1.13
N ASP A 70 8.54 4.01 -0.68
CA ASP A 70 9.30 2.79 -0.86
C ASP A 70 9.02 1.79 0.25
N PHE A 71 9.33 0.52 0.01
CA PHE A 71 9.21 -0.51 1.03
C PHE A 71 10.15 -0.25 2.19
N ILE A 72 9.85 -0.87 3.33
CA ILE A 72 10.84 -1.12 4.37
C ILE A 72 11.03 -2.63 4.37
N VAL A 73 12.21 -3.14 4.03
CA VAL A 73 12.50 -4.59 4.01
C VAL A 73 13.91 -4.81 4.53
N GLY A 74 14.07 -5.72 5.49
CA GLY A 74 15.38 -6.13 5.99
C GLY A 74 15.45 -6.18 7.51
N ALA A 75 16.67 -6.11 8.04
CA ALA A 75 16.92 -6.15 9.47
C ALA A 75 16.41 -4.89 10.17
N VAL A 76 15.95 -5.08 11.41
CA VAL A 76 15.63 -3.96 12.32
C VAL A 76 16.95 -3.41 12.88
N PRO A 77 17.22 -2.10 12.76
CA PRO A 77 18.47 -1.51 13.22
C PRO A 77 18.74 -1.80 14.70
N GLY A 78 19.92 -2.33 15.01
CA GLY A 78 20.31 -2.71 16.37
C GLY A 78 19.71 -4.03 16.88
N GLN A 79 19.09 -4.84 16.01
CA GLN A 79 18.50 -6.13 16.35
C GLN A 79 18.97 -7.21 15.37
N ASP A 80 19.86 -8.10 15.81
CA ASP A 80 20.56 -9.05 14.91
C ASP A 80 19.64 -10.11 14.28
N ASN A 81 18.51 -10.42 14.92
CA ASN A 81 17.62 -11.52 14.52
C ASN A 81 16.16 -11.08 14.30
N ILE A 82 15.93 -9.78 14.13
CA ILE A 82 14.59 -9.25 13.88
C ILE A 82 14.57 -8.63 12.48
N PHE A 83 13.67 -9.13 11.64
CA PHE A 83 13.47 -8.66 10.27
C PHE A 83 12.04 -8.14 10.11
N MET A 84 11.85 -7.14 9.23
CA MET A 84 10.55 -6.53 9.01
C MET A 84 10.25 -6.28 7.53
N ALA A 85 8.97 -6.19 7.22
CA ALA A 85 8.46 -5.67 5.95
C ALA A 85 7.32 -4.66 6.15
N ALA A 86 7.40 -3.51 5.48
CA ALA A 86 6.30 -2.56 5.32
C ALA A 86 6.04 -2.31 3.82
N GLY A 87 4.79 -2.49 3.39
CA GLY A 87 4.46 -2.68 1.98
C GLY A 87 4.09 -1.43 1.17
N ALA A 88 4.12 -0.24 1.77
CA ALA A 88 3.92 1.05 1.09
C ALA A 88 2.66 1.16 0.20
N GLY A 89 1.62 0.37 0.47
CA GLY A 89 0.37 0.34 -0.31
C GLY A 89 0.47 -0.31 -1.70
N HIS A 90 1.63 -0.87 -2.07
CA HIS A 90 1.82 -1.45 -3.41
C HIS A 90 2.63 -2.76 -3.43
N ALA A 91 2.95 -3.32 -2.26
CA ALA A 91 3.77 -4.53 -2.11
C ALA A 91 3.09 -5.85 -2.49
N PHE A 92 1.76 -5.90 -2.68
CA PHE A 92 1.08 -7.19 -2.92
C PHE A 92 1.65 -7.95 -4.12
N LYS A 93 2.00 -7.23 -5.21
CA LYS A 93 2.63 -7.81 -6.40
C LYS A 93 4.06 -8.37 -6.16
N PHE A 94 4.69 -7.99 -5.04
CA PHE A 94 6.02 -8.41 -4.62
C PHE A 94 5.98 -9.35 -3.40
N ALA A 95 4.80 -9.74 -2.90
CA ALA A 95 4.67 -10.46 -1.64
C ALA A 95 5.47 -11.77 -1.61
N SER A 96 5.53 -12.50 -2.73
CA SER A 96 6.31 -13.74 -2.85
C SER A 96 7.82 -13.49 -2.78
N TRP A 97 8.32 -12.43 -3.42
CA TRP A 97 9.72 -12.02 -3.35
C TRP A 97 10.08 -11.55 -1.93
N ILE A 98 9.29 -10.64 -1.34
CA ILE A 98 9.48 -10.17 0.04
C ILE A 98 9.50 -11.34 1.02
N GLY A 99 8.55 -12.26 0.92
CA GLY A 99 8.48 -13.44 1.79
C GLY A 99 9.70 -14.34 1.66
N ARG A 100 10.18 -14.59 0.43
CA ARG A 100 11.40 -15.37 0.19
C ARG A 100 12.63 -14.69 0.76
N THR A 101 12.77 -13.38 0.53
CA THR A 101 13.87 -12.57 1.04
C THR A 101 13.94 -12.61 2.56
N LEU A 102 12.81 -12.37 3.26
CA LEU A 102 12.76 -12.42 4.71
C LEU A 102 13.02 -13.84 5.26
N ALA A 103 12.51 -14.88 4.61
CA ALA A 103 12.77 -16.26 5.00
C ALA A 103 14.26 -16.62 4.87
N GLY A 104 14.92 -16.13 3.82
CA GLY A 104 16.36 -16.27 3.63
C GLY A 104 17.15 -15.62 4.77
N LEU A 105 16.86 -14.35 5.06
CA LEU A 105 17.48 -13.61 6.17
C LEU A 105 17.29 -14.32 7.51
N ALA A 106 16.06 -14.75 7.81
CA ALA A 106 15.74 -15.49 9.03
C ALA A 106 16.45 -16.84 9.13
N SER A 107 16.85 -17.42 8.00
CA SER A 107 17.61 -18.67 7.92
C SER A 107 19.14 -18.45 7.91
N GLY A 108 19.61 -17.23 8.15
CA GLY A 108 21.03 -16.88 8.21
C GLY A 108 21.68 -16.54 6.86
N GLN A 109 20.90 -16.33 5.80
CA GLN A 109 21.45 -15.80 4.55
C GLN A 109 21.84 -14.34 4.73
N ALA A 110 22.96 -13.95 4.12
CA ALA A 110 23.39 -12.55 4.09
C ALA A 110 22.38 -11.69 3.30
N PRO A 111 22.16 -10.42 3.70
CA PRO A 111 21.36 -9.50 2.93
C PRO A 111 21.99 -9.24 1.55
N THR A 112 21.14 -9.08 0.54
CA THR A 112 21.55 -8.76 -0.83
C THR A 112 21.54 -7.24 -1.06
N ASP A 113 22.34 -6.76 -2.00
CA ASP A 113 22.33 -5.33 -2.40
C ASP A 113 20.94 -4.87 -2.90
N GLU A 114 20.12 -5.80 -3.41
CA GLU A 114 18.74 -5.53 -3.86
C GLU A 114 17.84 -4.90 -2.79
N ILE A 115 18.07 -5.19 -1.50
CA ILE A 115 17.24 -4.68 -0.41
C ILE A 115 17.85 -3.47 0.30
N ALA A 116 19.09 -3.08 -0.03
CA ALA A 116 19.76 -1.95 0.60
C ALA A 116 18.96 -0.63 0.50
N PRO A 117 18.30 -0.30 -0.64
CA PRO A 117 17.44 0.89 -0.73
C PRO A 117 16.24 0.87 0.22
N PHE A 118 15.80 -0.32 0.66
CA PHE A 118 14.63 -0.51 1.52
C PHE A 118 14.98 -0.63 3.01
N ALA A 119 16.23 -0.36 3.40
CA ALA A 119 16.65 -0.42 4.79
C ALA A 119 15.78 0.50 5.68
N ALA A 120 15.49 0.04 6.90
CA ALA A 120 14.65 0.76 7.86
C ALA A 120 15.33 2.02 8.43
N ASP A 121 16.63 2.16 8.21
CA ASP A 121 17.44 3.26 8.72
C ASP A 121 17.91 4.23 7.62
N ARG A 122 17.35 4.09 6.41
CA ARG A 122 17.64 4.99 5.29
C ARG A 122 17.24 6.45 5.63
N PRO A 123 17.94 7.46 5.06
CA PRO A 123 17.89 8.84 5.55
C PRO A 123 16.50 9.46 5.69
N VAL A 124 15.61 9.25 4.71
CA VAL A 124 14.26 9.87 4.70
C VAL A 124 13.37 9.42 5.85
N LEU A 125 13.58 8.23 6.41
CA LEU A 125 12.81 7.73 7.56
C LEU A 125 13.24 8.34 8.90
N LYS A 126 14.44 8.94 8.94
CA LYS A 126 15.01 9.58 10.14
C LYS A 126 14.76 11.09 10.19
N MET A 127 14.20 11.66 9.12
CA MET A 127 13.91 13.10 9.07
C MET A 127 12.72 13.45 9.97
N ARG A 128 12.78 14.62 10.62
CA ARG A 128 11.68 15.14 11.43
C ARG A 128 10.45 15.50 10.59
N ASP A 129 10.67 16.02 9.38
CA ASP A 129 9.62 16.42 8.44
C ASP A 129 10.04 16.06 6.99
N PRO A 130 9.94 14.77 6.61
CA PRO A 130 10.35 14.32 5.29
C PRO A 130 9.35 14.76 4.20
N PRO A 131 9.83 15.16 3.01
CA PRO A 131 8.94 15.42 1.88
C PRO A 131 8.19 14.14 1.51
N ARG A 132 6.87 14.26 1.25
CA ARG A 132 6.02 13.14 0.84
C ARG A 132 5.96 13.03 -0.68
N GLN A 133 6.25 11.85 -1.22
CA GLN A 133 6.18 11.56 -2.65
C GLN A 133 4.79 11.10 -3.12
N TYR A 134 3.78 11.20 -2.26
CA TYR A 134 2.39 10.89 -2.58
C TYR A 134 1.49 12.05 -2.17
N ARG A 135 0.42 12.24 -2.95
CA ARG A 135 -0.62 13.22 -2.64
C ARG A 135 -1.69 12.54 -1.77
N ILE A 136 -2.12 13.25 -0.73
CA ILE A 136 -3.30 12.91 0.08
C ILE A 136 -4.46 13.77 -0.42
#